data_AF-A0A2L0B148-F1
#
_entry.id   AF-A0A2L0B148-F1
#
_cell.length_a   1.000
_cell.length_b   1.000
_cell.length_c   1.000
_cell.angle_alpha   90.00
_cell.angle_beta   90.00
_cell.angle_gamma   90.00
#
_symmetry.space_group_name_H-M   'P 1'
#
loop_
_entity.id
_entity.type
_entity.pdbx_description
1 polymer ?
#
loop_
_entity_poly.entity_id
_entity_poly.type
_entity_poly.pdbx_seq_one_letter_code
_entity_poly.pdbx_strand_id
1 'polypeptide(L)'
;VDTIPEPLRDRMEMIEMSGYVAEEKLAIAKQYLLPQAMKDSGLEKDKISVEDTALQALIRSYCRESGVRNLQKHIEKVVRKVAFKVVKEAADFVKVEQTNLQDFVGKPMFTQDRMYPVTPPGVVMGLAWTAMGGSTLYIETTTRRQSMEKDNEGSLEMTGH
;
A
#
# COMPACT_ATOMS: atom_id res chain seq x y z
N VAL A 1 -0.70 19.01 -9.31
CA VAL A 1 -0.01 19.97 -10.21
C VAL A 1 -1.01 20.96 -10.79
N ASP A 2 -2.26 20.55 -11.00
CA ASP A 2 -3.35 21.40 -11.52
C ASP A 2 -3.79 22.54 -10.59
N THR A 3 -3.32 22.55 -9.34
CA THR A 3 -3.59 23.59 -8.35
C THR A 3 -2.58 24.73 -8.33
N ILE A 4 -1.49 24.67 -9.12
CA ILE A 4 -0.48 25.73 -9.18
C ILE A 4 -0.87 26.76 -10.25
N PRO A 5 -0.96 28.07 -9.93
CA PRO A 5 -1.26 29.10 -10.91
C PRO A 5 -0.26 29.11 -12.07
N GLU A 6 -0.78 29.23 -13.30
CA GLU A 6 -0.01 29.22 -14.54
C GLU A 6 1.18 30.21 -14.56
N PRO A 7 1.06 31.46 -14.05
CA PRO A 7 2.18 32.40 -14.04
C PRO A 7 3.37 31.98 -13.16
N LEU A 8 3.13 31.16 -12.13
CA LEU A 8 4.19 30.60 -11.29
C LEU A 8 4.77 29.34 -11.93
N ARG A 9 3.92 28.51 -12.53
CA ARG A 9 4.33 27.29 -13.21
C ARG A 9 5.29 27.58 -14.37
N ASP A 10 5.04 28.63 -15.15
CA ASP A 10 5.89 29.05 -16.26
C ASP A 10 7.30 29.50 -15.82
N ARG A 11 7.44 29.86 -14.53
CA ARG A 11 8.71 30.29 -13.92
C ARG A 11 9.39 29.19 -13.09
N MET A 12 8.84 27.97 -13.08
CA MET A 12 9.37 26.85 -12.32
C MET A 12 9.83 25.74 -13.25
N GLU A 13 10.99 25.16 -12.94
CA GLU A 13 11.38 23.88 -13.52
C GLU A 13 10.66 22.76 -12.78
N MET A 14 9.85 21.99 -13.51
CA MET A 14 9.09 20.88 -12.95
C MET A 14 9.93 19.60 -12.98
N ILE A 15 10.34 19.13 -11.80
CA ILE A 15 11.00 17.83 -11.64
C ILE A 15 9.97 16.85 -11.09
N GLU A 16 9.59 15.86 -11.89
CA GLU A 16 8.66 14.81 -11.48
C GLU A 16 9.39 13.70 -10.71
N MET A 17 8.94 13.47 -9.48
CA MET A 17 9.43 12.37 -8.65
C MET A 17 8.43 11.21 -8.75
N SER A 18 8.89 10.07 -9.28
CA SER A 18 8.09 8.85 -9.29
C SER A 18 7.92 8.26 -7.89
N GLY A 19 6.87 7.46 -7.72
CA GLY A 19 6.73 6.61 -6.54
C GLY A 19 7.80 5.52 -6.47
N TYR A 20 7.86 4.83 -5.34
CA TYR A 20 8.81 3.74 -5.11
C TYR A 20 8.18 2.37 -5.42
N VAL A 21 8.94 1.48 -6.04
CA VAL A 21 8.57 0.06 -6.15
C VAL A 21 8.75 -0.66 -4.82
N ALA A 22 8.12 -1.82 -4.65
CA ALA A 22 8.14 -2.56 -3.38
C ALA A 22 9.57 -2.88 -2.88
N GLU A 23 10.50 -3.15 -3.79
CA GLU A 23 11.90 -3.42 -3.47
C GLU A 23 12.64 -2.16 -2.99
N GLU A 24 12.41 -1.02 -3.64
CA GLU A 24 12.94 0.27 -3.20
C GLU A 24 12.39 0.65 -1.82
N LYS A 25 11.10 0.43 -1.57
CA LYS A 25 10.50 0.64 -0.25
C LYS A 25 11.13 -0.23 0.82
N LEU A 26 11.42 -1.50 0.49
CA LEU A 26 12.11 -2.40 1.40
C LEU A 26 13.53 -1.90 1.73
N ALA A 27 14.28 -1.44 0.71
CA ALA A 27 15.60 -0.86 0.90
C ALA A 27 15.55 0.40 1.76
N ILE A 28 14.62 1.32 1.48
CA ILE A 28 14.40 2.55 2.24
C ILE A 28 14.03 2.24 3.69
N ALA A 29 13.14 1.25 3.90
CA ALA A 29 12.74 0.83 5.24
C ALA A 29 13.92 0.33 6.08
N LYS A 30 14.81 -0.47 5.49
CA LYS A 30 15.99 -1.00 6.16
C LYS A 30 17.06 0.03 6.42
N GLN A 31 17.37 0.86 5.43
CA GLN A 31 18.49 1.80 5.49
C GLN A 31 18.15 3.03 6.34
N TYR A 32 16.90 3.49 6.32
CA TYR A 32 16.52 4.77 6.90
C TYR A 32 15.39 4.66 7.92
N LEU A 33 14.24 4.08 7.56
CA LEU A 33 13.04 4.18 8.42
C LEU A 33 13.18 3.39 9.73
N LEU A 34 13.68 2.15 9.67
CA LEU A 34 13.85 1.31 10.85
C LEU A 34 14.92 1.86 11.80
N PRO A 35 16.14 2.23 11.34
CA PRO A 35 17.14 2.87 12.20
C PRO A 35 16.63 4.17 12.83
N GLN A 36 15.91 4.99 12.06
CA GLN A 36 15.35 6.24 12.56
C GLN A 36 14.29 5.99 13.64
N ALA A 37 13.33 5.09 13.40
CA ALA A 37 12.29 4.76 14.37
C ALA A 37 12.86 4.16 15.66
N MET A 38 13.92 3.34 15.56
CA MET A 38 14.65 2.79 16.71
C MET A 38 15.33 3.89 17.52
N LYS A 39 16.03 4.81 16.85
CA LYS A 39 16.67 5.97 17.49
C LYS A 39 15.66 6.83 18.22
N ASP A 40 14.53 7.13 17.57
CA ASP A 40 13.48 7.98 18.14
C ASP A 40 12.76 7.33 19.34
N SER A 41 12.75 5.99 19.39
CA SER A 41 12.18 5.24 20.51
C SER A 41 13.21 4.83 21.58
N GLY A 42 14.48 5.19 21.40
CA GLY A 42 15.58 4.82 22.31
C GLY A 42 15.85 3.31 22.36
N LEU A 43 15.58 2.58 21.27
CA LEU A 43 15.71 1.13 21.23
C LEU A 43 17.05 0.72 20.60
N GLU A 44 17.82 -0.09 21.32
CA GLU A 44 19.09 -0.63 20.85
C GLU A 44 18.91 -1.79 19.87
N LYS A 45 19.93 -2.04 19.04
CA LYS A 45 19.89 -3.08 17.98
C LYS A 45 19.87 -4.51 18.50
N ASP A 46 20.34 -4.72 19.72
CA ASP A 46 20.33 -5.99 20.43
C ASP A 46 18.94 -6.36 20.99
N LYS A 47 18.00 -5.40 21.07
CA LYS A 47 16.65 -5.60 21.60
C LYS A 47 15.61 -5.94 20.54
N ILE A 48 15.86 -5.62 19.27
CA ILE A 48 14.91 -5.83 18.17
C ILE A 48 15.58 -6.34 16.91
N SER A 49 14.95 -7.31 16.27
CA SER A 49 15.27 -7.69 14.89
C SER A 49 13.97 -7.77 14.08
N VAL A 50 13.94 -7.11 12.93
CA VAL A 50 12.79 -7.12 12.02
C VAL A 50 13.20 -7.84 10.74
N GLU A 51 12.52 -8.93 10.42
CA GLU A 51 12.79 -9.68 9.20
C GLU A 51 12.27 -8.97 7.95
N ASP A 52 12.93 -9.24 6.83
CA ASP A 52 12.53 -8.79 5.50
C ASP A 52 11.10 -9.22 5.16
N THR A 53 10.73 -10.44 5.56
CA THR A 53 9.39 -11.02 5.36
C THR A 53 8.32 -10.17 6.05
N ALA A 54 8.60 -9.66 7.25
CA ALA A 54 7.72 -8.77 8.00
C ALA A 54 7.60 -7.40 7.33
N LEU A 55 8.71 -6.83 6.86
CA LEU A 55 8.69 -5.55 6.12
C LEU A 55 7.94 -5.68 4.79
N GLN A 56 8.14 -6.77 4.04
CA GLN A 56 7.40 -7.04 2.82
C GLN A 56 5.90 -7.21 3.09
N ALA A 57 5.53 -7.88 4.19
CA ALA A 57 4.14 -8.00 4.60
C ALA A 57 3.53 -6.64 4.99
N LEU A 58 4.28 -5.77 5.67
CA LEU A 58 3.86 -4.39 5.94
C LEU A 58 3.59 -3.61 4.66
N ILE A 59 4.52 -3.67 3.70
CA ILE A 59 4.40 -2.98 2.42
C ILE A 59 3.16 -3.47 1.67
N ARG A 60 2.93 -4.78 1.58
CA ARG A 60 1.84 -5.35 0.77
C ARG A 60 0.46 -5.26 1.43
N SER A 61 0.37 -5.51 2.73
CA SER A 61 -0.91 -5.73 3.42
C SER A 61 -1.38 -4.54 4.26
N TYR A 62 -0.50 -3.57 4.52
CA TYR A 62 -0.81 -2.43 5.37
C TYR A 62 -0.56 -1.06 4.69
N CYS A 63 0.16 -1.02 3.56
CA CYS A 63 0.55 0.24 2.91
C CYS A 63 0.16 0.27 1.43
N ARG A 64 -0.94 0.95 1.08
CA ARG A 64 -1.34 1.18 -0.33
C ARG A 64 -1.08 2.63 -0.72
N GLU A 65 0.19 2.96 -0.99
CA GLU A 65 0.62 4.29 -1.43
C GLU A 65 1.80 4.24 -2.40
N SER A 66 2.10 5.34 -3.08
CA SER A 66 3.32 5.47 -3.92
C SER A 66 4.57 5.77 -3.08
N GLY A 67 4.43 6.49 -1.96
CA GLY A 67 5.50 6.85 -1.03
C GLY A 67 5.76 5.81 0.06
N VAL A 68 6.39 6.26 1.16
CA VAL A 68 6.72 5.45 2.34
C VAL A 68 6.17 6.03 3.65
N ARG A 69 5.22 6.96 3.60
CA ARG A 69 4.71 7.67 4.79
C ARG A 69 3.89 6.75 5.70
N ASN A 70 3.00 5.94 5.16
CA ASN A 70 2.27 4.93 5.90
C ASN A 70 3.20 3.80 6.36
N LEU A 71 4.16 3.41 5.51
CA LEU A 71 5.19 2.44 5.88
C LEU A 71 5.97 2.90 7.12
N GLN A 72 6.41 4.15 7.14
CA GLN A 72 7.08 4.77 8.28
C GLN A 72 6.21 4.71 9.55
N LYS A 73 4.94 5.15 9.46
CA LYS A 73 4.01 5.12 10.61
C LYS A 73 3.83 3.69 11.17
N HIS A 74 3.75 2.69 10.30
CA HIS A 74 3.63 1.31 10.73
C HIS A 74 4.91 0.79 11.40
N ILE A 75 6.09 1.10 10.85
CA ILE A 75 7.38 0.76 11.46
C ILE A 75 7.50 1.41 12.84
N GLU A 76 7.20 2.71 12.97
CA GLU A 76 7.20 3.41 14.26
C GLU A 76 6.24 2.76 15.27
N LYS A 77 5.05 2.33 14.83
CA LYS A 77 4.09 1.63 15.68
C LYS A 77 4.63 0.29 16.18
N VAL A 78 5.32 -0.48 15.31
CA VAL A 78 5.97 -1.74 15.68
C VAL A 78 7.05 -1.48 16.72
N VAL A 79 7.98 -0.57 16.43
CA VAL A 79 9.12 -0.25 17.31
C VAL A 79 8.63 0.24 18.68
N ARG A 80 7.62 1.13 18.71
CA ARG A 80 7.03 1.64 19.97
C ARG A 80 6.42 0.53 20.82
N LYS A 81 5.75 -0.45 20.19
CA LYS A 81 5.21 -1.61 20.91
C LYS A 81 6.30 -2.56 21.40
N VAL A 82 7.38 -2.72 20.64
CA VAL A 82 8.55 -3.50 21.09
C VAL A 82 9.19 -2.83 22.29
N ALA A 83 9.47 -1.53 22.22
CA ALA A 83 10.01 -0.76 23.35
C ALA A 83 9.15 -0.92 24.61
N PHE A 84 7.83 -0.85 24.48
CA PHE A 84 6.91 -1.09 25.59
C PHE A 84 7.01 -2.51 26.19
N LYS A 85 7.20 -3.55 25.36
CA LYS A 85 7.40 -4.92 25.84
C LYS A 85 8.72 -5.09 26.59
N VAL A 86 9.79 -4.46 26.10
CA VAL A 86 11.12 -4.48 26.73
C VAL A 86 11.09 -3.77 28.09
N VAL A 87 10.48 -2.59 28.17
CA VAL A 87 10.35 -1.83 29.43
C VAL A 87 9.50 -2.56 30.47
N LYS A 88 8.52 -3.36 30.04
CA LYS A 88 7.72 -4.22 30.93
C LYS A 88 8.45 -5.50 31.37
N GLU A 89 9.72 -5.66 31.01
CA GLU A 89 10.51 -6.88 31.25
C GLU A 89 9.83 -8.15 30.71
N ALA A 90 8.96 -8.00 29.71
CA ALA A 90 8.22 -9.13 29.14
C ALA A 90 9.07 -9.91 28.12
N ALA A 91 10.13 -9.31 27.58
CA ALA A 91 11.10 -9.93 26.70
C ALA A 91 12.38 -9.08 26.59
N ASP A 92 13.54 -9.71 26.69
CA ASP A 92 14.85 -9.04 26.49
C ASP A 92 15.17 -8.78 25.02
N PHE A 93 14.62 -9.60 24.12
CA PHE A 93 14.79 -9.49 22.68
C PHE A 93 13.48 -9.82 21.98
N VAL A 94 13.11 -9.02 20.98
CA VAL A 94 11.91 -9.23 20.18
C VAL A 94 12.27 -9.38 18.71
N LYS A 95 12.02 -10.57 18.18
CA LYS A 95 12.08 -10.85 16.75
C LYS A 95 10.71 -10.60 16.11
N VAL A 96 10.64 -9.68 15.15
CA VAL A 96 9.42 -9.36 14.40
C VAL A 96 9.45 -10.10 13.07
N GLU A 97 8.52 -11.03 12.92
CA GLU A 97 8.34 -11.91 11.76
C GLU A 97 6.95 -11.70 11.15
N GLN A 98 6.70 -12.25 9.96
CA GLN A 98 5.40 -12.14 9.33
C GLN A 98 4.25 -12.73 10.18
N THR A 99 4.53 -13.78 10.95
CA THR A 99 3.56 -14.52 11.78
C THR A 99 3.06 -13.70 12.97
N ASN A 100 3.94 -12.95 13.63
CA ASN A 100 3.62 -12.15 14.82
C ASN A 100 3.35 -10.67 14.52
N LEU A 101 3.46 -10.26 13.25
CA LEU A 101 3.23 -8.89 12.81
C LEU A 101 1.86 -8.34 13.25
N GLN A 102 0.83 -9.20 13.27
CA GLN A 102 -0.53 -8.84 13.67
C GLN A 102 -0.63 -8.35 15.12
N ASP A 103 0.21 -8.86 16.02
CA ASP A 103 0.23 -8.43 17.43
C ASP A 103 0.68 -6.97 17.56
N PHE A 104 1.49 -6.51 16.62
CA PHE A 104 2.04 -5.16 16.59
C PHE A 104 1.12 -4.19 15.84
N VAL A 105 0.83 -4.45 14.57
CA VAL A 105 0.09 -3.50 13.74
C VAL A 105 -1.43 -3.71 13.72
N GLY A 106 -1.89 -4.92 14.05
CA GLY A 106 -3.28 -5.35 13.97
C GLY A 106 -3.54 -6.22 12.73
N LYS A 107 -4.82 -6.49 12.45
CA LYS A 107 -5.23 -7.26 11.25
C LYS A 107 -4.82 -6.51 9.96
N PRO A 108 -4.47 -7.23 8.88
CA PRO A 108 -4.23 -6.64 7.56
C PRO A 108 -5.37 -5.70 7.14
N MET A 109 -5.02 -4.50 6.66
CA MET A 109 -5.99 -3.52 6.19
C MET A 109 -6.37 -3.76 4.73
N PHE A 110 -5.41 -4.20 3.93
CA PHE A 110 -5.59 -4.48 2.51
C PHE A 110 -5.47 -5.98 2.28
N THR A 111 -6.52 -6.58 1.73
CA THR A 111 -6.43 -7.90 1.12
C THR A 111 -5.88 -7.76 -0.28
N GLN A 112 -5.21 -8.81 -0.79
CA GLN A 112 -4.79 -8.83 -2.18
C GLN A 112 -6.00 -8.58 -3.08
N ASP A 113 -5.82 -7.75 -4.11
CA ASP A 113 -6.86 -7.56 -5.12
C ASP A 113 -7.21 -8.94 -5.70
N ARG A 114 -8.51 -9.26 -5.76
CA ARG A 114 -9.00 -10.46 -6.42
C ARG A 114 -8.67 -10.33 -7.90
N MET A 115 -7.53 -10.89 -8.31
CA MET A 115 -7.22 -11.04 -9.71
C MET A 115 -7.96 -12.28 -10.25
N TYR A 116 -8.68 -12.10 -11.36
CA TYR A 116 -9.23 -13.21 -12.11
C TYR A 116 -8.06 -13.98 -12.74
N PRO A 117 -7.86 -15.28 -12.43
CA PRO A 117 -6.82 -16.07 -13.09
C PRO A 117 -7.08 -16.21 -14.59
N VAL A 118 -8.35 -16.28 -14.97
CA VAL A 118 -8.84 -16.16 -16.36
C VAL A 118 -10.08 -15.26 -16.31
N THR A 119 -10.12 -14.22 -17.13
CA THR A 119 -11.26 -13.29 -17.17
C THR A 119 -12.47 -13.96 -17.83
N PRO A 120 -13.65 -13.97 -17.16
CA PRO A 120 -14.88 -14.45 -17.79
C PRO A 120 -15.34 -13.50 -18.93
N PRO A 121 -16.21 -13.95 -19.84
CA PRO A 121 -16.79 -13.08 -20.86
C PRO A 121 -17.44 -11.83 -20.25
N GLY A 122 -17.13 -10.66 -20.82
CA GLY A 122 -17.62 -9.37 -20.32
C GLY A 122 -16.72 -8.69 -19.29
N VAL A 123 -15.61 -9.31 -18.89
CA VAL A 123 -14.61 -8.72 -17.97
C VAL A 123 -13.26 -8.59 -18.66
N VAL A 124 -12.61 -7.42 -18.56
CA VAL A 124 -11.26 -7.18 -19.08
C VAL A 124 -10.40 -6.45 -18.06
N MET A 125 -9.10 -6.77 -18.02
CA MET A 125 -8.12 -6.06 -17.19
C MET A 125 -7.59 -4.83 -17.94
N GLY A 126 -7.68 -3.66 -17.31
CA GLY A 126 -7.10 -2.41 -17.77
C GLY A 126 -6.02 -1.88 -16.83
N LEU A 127 -5.13 -1.05 -17.36
CA LEU A 127 -4.17 -0.28 -16.58
C LEU A 127 -4.68 1.14 -16.41
N ALA A 128 -4.70 1.63 -15.17
CA ALA A 128 -5.12 2.96 -14.80
C ALA A 128 -3.98 3.73 -14.15
N TRP A 129 -3.85 5.01 -14.49
CA TRP A 129 -2.98 5.93 -13.77
C TRP A 129 -3.79 6.59 -12.63
N THR A 130 -3.41 6.29 -11.39
CA THR A 130 -4.07 6.83 -10.20
C THR A 130 -3.15 7.81 -9.47
N ALA A 131 -3.70 8.61 -8.55
CA ALA A 131 -2.90 9.46 -7.67
C ALA A 131 -1.86 8.68 -6.83
N MET A 132 -2.04 7.37 -6.67
CA MET A 132 -1.13 6.48 -5.93
C MET A 132 -0.17 5.72 -6.87
N GLY A 133 -0.15 6.05 -8.16
CA GLY A 133 0.64 5.38 -9.20
C GLY A 133 -0.22 4.52 -10.13
N GLY A 134 0.44 3.66 -10.93
CA GLY A 134 -0.23 2.70 -11.80
C GLY A 134 -1.02 1.66 -10.99
N SER A 135 -2.26 1.38 -11.40
CA SER A 135 -3.11 0.34 -10.82
C SER A 135 -3.75 -0.50 -11.92
N THR A 136 -3.94 -1.78 -11.68
CA THR A 136 -4.79 -2.64 -12.51
C THR A 136 -6.24 -2.50 -12.07
N LEU A 137 -7.15 -2.29 -13.02
CA LEU A 137 -8.60 -2.26 -12.78
C LEU A 137 -9.29 -3.29 -13.67
N TYR A 138 -10.44 -3.78 -13.25
CA TYR A 138 -11.31 -4.60 -14.10
C TYR A 138 -12.48 -3.77 -14.60
N ILE A 139 -12.70 -3.80 -15.92
CA ILE A 139 -13.91 -3.25 -16.53
C ILE A 139 -14.85 -4.43 -16.74
N GLU A 140 -16.04 -4.34 -16.17
CA GLU A 140 -17.04 -5.40 -16.20
C GLU A 140 -18.28 -4.94 -16.96
N THR A 141 -18.89 -5.86 -17.71
CA THR A 141 -20.13 -5.65 -18.45
C THR A 141 -21.07 -6.82 -18.17
N THR A 142 -22.35 -6.51 -18.02
CA THR A 142 -23.39 -7.52 -17.79
C THR A 142 -24.65 -7.18 -18.56
N THR A 143 -25.33 -8.21 -19.06
CA THR A 143 -26.61 -8.04 -19.76
C THR A 143 -27.72 -7.84 -18.73
N ARG A 144 -28.36 -6.65 -18.71
CA ARG A 144 -29.47 -6.37 -17.78
C ARG A 144 -30.82 -6.93 -18.23
N ARG A 145 -31.14 -6.86 -19.53
CA ARG A 145 -32.41 -7.35 -20.09
C ARG A 145 -32.13 -8.44 -21.13
N GLN A 146 -32.85 -9.55 -21.05
CA GLN A 146 -32.84 -10.57 -22.11
C GLN A 146 -33.70 -10.08 -23.26
N SER A 147 -33.12 -10.03 -24.47
CA SER A 147 -33.78 -9.63 -25.71
C SER A 147 -34.81 -10.68 -26.15
N MET A 148 -35.98 -10.71 -25.50
CA MET A 148 -37.12 -11.55 -25.91
C MET A 148 -38.11 -10.82 -26.82
N GLU A 149 -38.01 -9.49 -26.95
CA GLU A 149 -38.90 -8.69 -27.81
C GLU A 149 -38.11 -7.92 -28.87
N LYS A 150 -38.60 -7.96 -30.11
CA LYS A 150 -37.88 -7.54 -31.32
C LYS A 150 -37.71 -6.03 -31.51
N ASP A 151 -38.38 -5.18 -30.72
CA ASP A 151 -38.47 -3.73 -30.94
C ASP A 151 -38.17 -2.89 -29.69
N ASN A 152 -37.10 -3.21 -28.95
CA ASN A 152 -36.60 -2.31 -27.89
C ASN A 152 -35.22 -1.74 -28.28
N GLU A 153 -35.09 -0.41 -28.26
CA GLU A 153 -33.79 0.27 -28.41
C GLU A 153 -32.81 -0.20 -27.34
N GLY A 154 -31.56 -0.46 -27.73
CA GLY A 154 -30.51 -0.87 -26.80
C GLY A 154 -30.14 0.27 -25.84
N SER A 155 -30.02 -0.02 -24.54
CA SER A 155 -29.54 0.93 -23.54
C SER A 155 -28.19 0.50 -22.93
N LEU A 156 -27.40 1.48 -22.52
CA LEU A 156 -26.15 1.28 -21.78
C LEU A 156 -26.20 2.09 -20.48
N GLU A 157 -26.00 1.42 -19.35
CA GLU A 157 -25.91 2.05 -18.04
C GLU A 157 -24.49 1.86 -17.53
N MET A 158 -23.82 2.98 -17.20
CA MET A 158 -22.46 2.98 -16.67
C MET A 158 -22.47 3.18 -15.15
N THR A 159 -21.61 2.45 -14.45
CA THR A 159 -21.37 2.58 -13.00
C THR A 159 -19.87 2.77 -12.77
N GLY A 160 -19.50 3.27 -11.58
CA GLY A 160 -18.15 3.73 -11.29
C GLY A 160 -17.95 5.20 -11.70
N HIS A 161 -17.23 5.96 -10.87
CA HIS A 161 -16.86 7.35 -11.14
C HIS A 161 -15.46 7.41 -11.74
#